data_AF-A0A2M7X8T5-F1
#
_entry.id   AF-A0A2M7X8T5-F1
#
_cell.length_a   1.000
_cell.length_b   1.000
_cell.length_c   1.000
_cell.angle_alpha   90.00
_cell.angle_beta   90.00
_cell.angle_gamma   90.00
#
_symmetry.space_group_name_H-M   'P 1'
#
loop_
_entity.id
_entity.type
_entity.pdbx_description
1 polymer ?
#
loop_
_entity_poly.entity_id
_entity_poly.type
_entity_poly.pdbx_seq_one_letter_code
_entity_poly.pdbx_strand_id
1 'polypeptide(L)'
;MTQASAPQKPDLDPQETREWVESISAVIAADGAERAHFLLERMVDETRRAGGHLPFPLTTEYVNTIPPGLEAKSPGDAELEWKIRSILRWNAAAMVVRANRKPGEL
;
A
#
# COMPACT_ATOMS: atom_id res chain seq x y z
N MET A 1 4.96 -10.22 -12.34
CA MET A 1 5.75 -10.47 -11.12
C MET A 1 4.86 -11.24 -10.15
N THR A 2 5.12 -12.53 -10.01
CA THR A 2 4.38 -13.43 -9.11
C THR A 2 4.80 -13.11 -7.68
N GLN A 3 3.86 -12.66 -6.83
CA GLN A 3 4.13 -12.59 -5.39
C GLN A 3 4.54 -14.00 -4.94
N ALA A 4 5.72 -14.11 -4.34
CA ALA A 4 6.06 -15.30 -3.57
C ALA A 4 5.14 -15.31 -2.34
N SER A 5 3.95 -15.92 -2.49
CA SER A 5 3.12 -16.28 -1.36
C SER A 5 4.01 -17.13 -0.45
N ALA A 6 4.16 -16.74 0.81
CA ALA A 6 4.64 -17.67 1.83
C ALA A 6 3.86 -18.99 1.68
N PRO A 7 4.48 -20.17 1.88
CA PRO A 7 3.76 -21.43 1.80
C PRO A 7 2.53 -21.31 2.71
N GLN A 8 1.33 -21.30 2.11
CA GLN A 8 0.09 -21.34 2.86
C GLN A 8 0.16 -22.63 3.67
N LYS A 9 0.43 -22.50 4.97
CA LYS A 9 0.23 -23.61 5.89
C LYS A 9 -1.25 -24.02 5.72
N PRO A 10 -1.54 -25.31 5.57
CA PRO A 10 -2.92 -25.76 5.55
C PRO A 10 -3.59 -25.27 6.83
N ASP A 11 -4.70 -24.55 6.66
CA ASP A 11 -5.50 -24.08 7.77
C ASP A 11 -6.02 -25.31 8.54
N LEU A 12 -5.70 -25.36 9.83
CA LEU A 12 -6.01 -26.49 10.71
C LEU A 12 -7.51 -26.55 11.00
N ASP A 13 -8.17 -25.39 11.09
CA ASP A 13 -9.60 -25.25 11.33
C ASP A 13 -10.19 -24.07 10.54
N PRO A 14 -10.66 -24.31 9.31
CA PRO A 14 -11.29 -23.27 8.49
C PRO A 14 -12.62 -22.75 9.04
N GLN A 15 -13.28 -23.47 9.97
CA GLN A 15 -14.49 -22.98 10.61
C GLN A 15 -14.12 -21.92 11.65
N GLU A 16 -13.19 -22.25 12.54
CA GLU A 16 -12.68 -21.29 13.53
C GLU A 16 -12.18 -20.01 12.83
N THR A 17 -11.33 -20.14 11.81
CA THR A 17 -10.82 -18.99 11.05
C THR A 17 -11.95 -18.11 10.51
N ARG A 18 -13.03 -18.69 9.99
CA ARG A 18 -14.21 -17.93 9.51
C ARG A 18 -14.91 -17.20 10.65
N GLU A 19 -15.16 -17.86 11.77
CA GLU A 19 -15.83 -17.27 12.93
C GLU A 19 -15.05 -16.06 13.48
N TRP A 20 -13.72 -16.14 13.52
CA TRP A 20 -12.86 -15.02 13.91
C TRP A 20 -12.90 -13.86 12.90
N VAL A 21 -12.85 -14.15 11.60
CA VAL A 21 -12.94 -13.12 10.54
C VAL A 21 -14.31 -12.43 10.57
N GLU A 22 -15.39 -13.19 10.74
CA GLU A 22 -16.74 -12.66 10.89
C GLU A 22 -16.87 -11.79 12.14
N SER A 23 -16.26 -12.21 13.26
CA SER A 23 -16.25 -11.44 14.51
C SER A 23 -15.56 -10.07 14.34
N ILE A 24 -14.40 -10.03 13.68
CA ILE A 24 -13.71 -8.75 13.38
C ILE A 24 -14.54 -7.90 12.42
N SER A 25 -15.14 -8.51 11.40
CA SER A 25 -16.02 -7.81 10.46
C SER A 25 -17.21 -7.17 11.15
N ALA A 26 -17.81 -7.87 12.12
CA ALA A 26 -18.91 -7.35 12.93
C ALA A 26 -18.46 -6.16 13.81
N VAL A 27 -17.28 -6.23 14.42
CA VAL A 27 -16.72 -5.10 15.20
C VAL A 27 -16.46 -3.88 14.30
N ILE A 28 -15.91 -4.08 13.10
CA ILE A 28 -15.69 -2.97 12.16
C ILE A 28 -17.03 -2.32 11.79
N ALA A 29 -18.07 -3.10 11.56
CA ALA A 29 -19.39 -2.60 11.20
C ALA A 29 -20.08 -1.85 12.36
N ALA A 30 -19.91 -2.31 13.60
CA ALA A 30 -20.56 -1.73 14.78
C ALA A 30 -19.80 -0.54 15.39
N ASP A 31 -18.49 -0.70 15.59
CA ASP A 31 -17.65 0.21 16.39
C ASP A 31 -16.54 0.90 15.56
N GLY A 32 -16.37 0.50 14.29
CA GLY A 32 -15.40 1.10 13.37
C GLY A 32 -14.01 0.47 13.37
N ALA A 33 -13.17 0.93 12.44
CA ALA A 33 -11.84 0.37 12.19
C ALA A 33 -10.85 0.56 13.35
N GLU A 34 -10.89 1.70 14.04
CA GLU A 34 -10.02 1.98 15.20
C GLU A 34 -10.22 0.95 16.33
N ARG A 35 -11.47 0.56 16.59
CA ARG A 35 -11.78 -0.45 17.61
C ARG A 35 -11.27 -1.83 17.20
N ALA A 36 -11.46 -2.22 15.94
CA ALA A 36 -10.95 -3.48 15.42
C ALA A 36 -9.42 -3.53 15.48
N HIS A 37 -8.74 -2.43 15.12
CA HIS A 37 -7.29 -2.31 15.22
C HIS A 37 -6.80 -2.54 16.65
N PHE A 38 -7.40 -1.86 17.63
CA PHE A 38 -7.10 -2.05 19.05
C PHE A 38 -7.23 -3.51 19.48
N LEU A 39 -8.30 -4.21 19.08
CA LEU A 39 -8.48 -5.63 19.44
C LEU A 39 -7.40 -6.53 18.83
N LEU A 40 -7.05 -6.29 17.56
CA LEU A 40 -6.00 -7.05 16.88
C LEU A 40 -4.64 -6.84 17.54
N GLU A 41 -4.30 -5.60 17.94
CA GLU A 41 -3.07 -5.33 18.71
C GLU A 41 -3.02 -6.14 20.01
N ARG A 42 -4.14 -6.19 20.75
CA ARG A 42 -4.24 -6.97 21.99
C ARG A 42 -4.05 -8.47 21.75
N MET A 43 -4.62 -9.02 20.68
CA MET A 43 -4.44 -10.43 20.32
C MET A 43 -3.00 -10.75 19.92
N VAL A 44 -2.36 -9.85 19.15
CA VAL A 44 -0.94 -9.95 18.78
C VAL A 44 -0.05 -9.94 20.03
N ASP A 45 -0.32 -9.03 20.97
CA ASP A 45 0.41 -8.95 22.23
C ASP A 45 0.26 -10.22 23.08
N GLU A 46 -0.96 -10.76 23.18
CA GLU A 46 -1.20 -12.00 23.92
C GLU A 46 -0.49 -13.20 23.26
N THR A 47 -0.52 -13.28 21.94
CA THR A 47 0.19 -14.32 21.17
C THR A 47 1.70 -14.23 21.39
N ARG A 48 2.26 -13.02 21.41
CA ARG A 48 3.68 -12.79 21.72
C ARG A 48 4.03 -13.24 23.14
N ARG A 49 3.19 -12.94 24.13
CA ARG A 49 3.38 -13.37 25.53
C ARG A 49 3.34 -14.88 25.69
N ALA A 50 2.50 -15.57 24.90
CA ALA A 50 2.45 -17.02 24.84
C ALA A 50 3.66 -17.66 24.11
N GLY A 51 4.64 -16.86 23.65
CA GLY A 51 5.82 -17.34 22.93
C GLY A 51 5.62 -17.51 21.43
N GLY A 52 4.49 -17.07 20.88
CA GLY A 52 4.22 -17.10 19.45
C GLY A 52 5.11 -16.10 18.69
N HIS A 53 5.85 -16.58 17.71
CA HIS A 53 6.62 -15.73 16.81
C HIS A 53 5.73 -15.24 15.67
N LEU A 54 5.26 -13.99 15.77
CA LEU A 54 4.58 -13.30 14.68
C LEU A 54 5.60 -12.51 13.87
N PRO A 55 6.00 -12.96 12.66
CA PRO A 55 6.77 -12.12 11.77
C PRO A 55 5.84 -10.98 11.36
N PHE A 56 5.98 -9.81 11.99
CA PHE A 56 5.32 -8.61 11.50
C PHE A 56 5.92 -8.34 10.12
N PRO A 57 5.16 -8.38 9.01
CA PRO A 57 5.71 -7.89 7.77
C PRO A 57 6.02 -6.40 8.00
N LEU A 58 7.30 -6.03 8.00
CA LEU A 58 7.72 -4.62 8.06
C LEU A 58 7.30 -3.83 6.82
N THR A 59 6.65 -4.49 5.86
CA THR A 59 6.20 -3.92 4.60
C THR A 59 4.69 -3.74 4.67
N THR A 60 4.25 -2.51 4.49
CA THR A 60 2.86 -2.21 4.13
C THR A 60 2.52 -2.89 2.80
N GLU A 61 1.25 -3.14 2.55
CA GLU A 61 0.80 -3.64 1.26
C GLU A 61 1.26 -2.71 0.13
N TYR A 62 1.45 -3.28 -1.07
CA TYR A 62 1.83 -2.53 -2.26
C TYR A 62 0.60 -1.81 -2.87
N VAL A 63 0.03 -0.91 -2.07
CA VAL A 63 -1.12 -0.07 -2.39
C VAL A 63 -0.86 1.35 -1.88
N ASN A 64 -1.57 2.34 -2.42
CA ASN A 64 -1.46 3.70 -1.93
C ASN A 64 -1.98 3.79 -0.49
N THR A 65 -1.23 4.48 0.38
CA THR A 65 -1.60 4.69 1.79
C THR A 65 -2.91 5.47 1.94
N ILE A 66 -3.24 6.36 1.00
CA ILE A 66 -4.47 7.17 1.02
C ILE A 66 -5.48 6.53 0.06
N PRO A 67 -6.67 6.10 0.55
CA PRO A 67 -7.71 5.54 -0.30
C PRO A 67 -8.45 6.65 -1.08
N PRO A 68 -9.09 6.32 -2.23
CA PRO A 68 -9.74 7.31 -3.09
C PRO A 68 -10.79 8.21 -2.40
N GLY A 69 -11.51 7.68 -1.41
CA GLY A 69 -12.52 8.44 -0.66
C GLY A 69 -11.94 9.47 0.32
N LEU A 70 -10.66 9.36 0.66
CA LEU A 70 -9.93 10.29 1.53
C LEU A 70 -8.96 11.18 0.74
N GLU A 71 -8.91 11.05 -0.59
CA GLU A 71 -8.07 11.90 -1.43
C GLU A 71 -8.62 13.34 -1.44
N ALA A 72 -7.75 14.30 -1.11
CA ALA A 72 -8.07 15.71 -1.25
C ALA A 72 -8.12 16.08 -2.74
N LYS A 73 -9.14 16.85 -3.14
CA LYS A 73 -9.24 17.37 -4.51
C LYS A 73 -8.08 18.33 -4.76
N SER A 74 -7.38 18.15 -5.90
CA SER A 74 -6.31 19.07 -6.31
C SER A 74 -6.86 20.49 -6.49
N PRO A 75 -6.19 21.53 -5.95
CA PRO A 75 -6.63 22.91 -6.08
C PRO A 75 -6.34 23.53 -7.46
N GLY A 76 -5.52 22.88 -8.29
CA GLY A 76 -5.06 23.40 -9.57
C GLY A 76 -5.94 23.04 -10.77
N ASP A 77 -5.61 23.63 -11.93
CA ASP A 77 -6.20 23.28 -13.23
C ASP A 77 -5.40 22.15 -13.89
N ALA A 78 -5.98 20.95 -13.90
CA ALA A 78 -5.35 19.76 -14.44
C ALA A 78 -5.02 19.87 -15.94
N GLU A 79 -5.82 20.59 -16.73
CA GLU A 79 -5.57 20.73 -18.17
C GLU A 79 -4.36 21.63 -18.42
N LEU A 80 -4.30 22.76 -17.72
CA LEU A 80 -3.16 23.69 -17.80
C LEU A 80 -1.87 23.02 -17.30
N GLU A 81 -1.92 22.35 -16.16
CA GLU A 81 -0.78 21.62 -15.61
C GLU A 81 -0.27 20.53 -16.56
N TRP A 82 -1.17 19.83 -17.25
CA TRP A 82 -0.80 18.81 -18.22
C TRP A 82 -0.06 19.40 -19.43
N LYS A 83 -0.53 20.55 -19.95
CA LYS A 83 0.12 21.27 -21.05
C LYS A 83 1.53 21.72 -20.66
N ILE A 84 1.66 22.36 -19.50
CA ILE A 84 2.95 22.85 -18.98
C ILE A 84 3.92 21.68 -18.77
N ARG A 85 3.46 20.60 -18.12
CA ARG A 85 4.26 19.39 -17.87
C ARG A 85 4.75 18.75 -19.16
N SER A 86 3.92 18.72 -20.20
CA SER A 86 4.26 18.15 -21.51
C SER A 86 5.36 18.97 -22.21
N ILE A 87 5.24 20.30 -22.21
CA ILE A 87 6.27 21.20 -22.77
C ILE A 87 7.59 21.03 -22.03
N LEU A 88 7.56 21.01 -20.68
CA LEU A 88 8.76 20.82 -19.86
C LEU A 88 9.46 19.49 -20.15
N ARG A 89 8.71 18.39 -20.23
CA ARG A 89 9.26 17.06 -20.53
C ARG A 89 9.87 17.00 -21.92
N TRP A 90 9.22 17.60 -22.92
CA TRP A 90 9.75 17.65 -24.27
C TRP A 90 11.04 18.47 -24.34
N ASN A 91 11.06 19.67 -23.74
CA ASN A 91 12.25 20.51 -23.67
C ASN A 91 13.41 19.79 -22.97
N ALA A 92 13.16 19.08 -21.87
CA ALA A 92 14.16 18.27 -21.19
C ALA A 92 14.74 17.19 -22.10
N ALA A 93 13.88 16.42 -22.78
CA ALA A 93 14.31 15.40 -23.74
C ALA A 93 15.12 16.00 -24.89
N ALA A 94 14.68 17.13 -25.45
CA ALA A 94 15.37 17.82 -26.53
C ALA A 94 16.77 18.33 -26.10
N MET A 95 16.92 18.85 -24.88
CA MET A 95 18.22 19.26 -24.34
C MET A 95 19.19 18.08 -24.22
N VAL A 96 18.73 16.94 -23.69
CA VAL A 96 19.56 15.73 -23.55
C VAL A 96 19.95 15.18 -24.93
N VAL A 97 19.02 15.07 -25.86
CA VAL A 97 19.30 14.63 -27.23
C VAL A 97 20.30 15.57 -27.91
N ARG A 98 20.13 16.89 -27.76
CA ARG A 98 21.06 17.88 -28.33
C ARG A 98 22.46 17.76 -27.75
N ALA A 99 22.59 17.53 -26.45
CA ALA A 99 23.88 17.30 -25.81
C ALA A 99 24.55 16.01 -26.35
N ASN A 100 23.79 14.92 -26.45
CA ASN A 100 24.28 13.64 -26.96
C ASN A 100 24.63 13.64 -28.46
N ARG A 101 24.13 14.61 -29.23
CA ARG A 101 24.43 14.77 -30.67
C ARG A 101 25.73 15.50 -30.94
N LYS A 102 26.34 16.17 -29.95
CA LYS A 102 27.70 16.68 -30.11
C LYS A 102 28.63 15.47 -30.05
N PRO A 103 29.39 15.13 -31.12
CA PRO A 103 30.39 14.09 -31.02
C PRO A 103 31.33 14.50 -29.89
N GLY A 104 31.58 13.59 -28.95
CA GLY A 104 32.57 13.83 -27.91
C GLY A 104 33.88 14.15 -28.60
N GLU A 105 34.43 15.33 -28.32
CA GLU A 105 35.88 15.50 -28.37
C GLU A 105 36.44 14.56 -27.28
N LEU A 106 36.76 13.35 -27.69
CA LEU A 106 37.62 12.40 -27.00
C LEU A 106 38.79 12.08 -27.93
#